data_AF-A0A0W0WU52-F1
#
_entry.id   AF-A0A0W0WU52-F1
#
_cell.length_a   1.000
_cell.length_b   1.000
_cell.length_c   1.000
_cell.angle_alpha   90.00
_cell.angle_beta   90.00
_cell.angle_gamma   90.00
#
_symmetry.space_group_name_H-M   'P 1'
#
loop_
_entity.id
_entity.type
_entity.pdbx_description
1 polymer ?
#
loop_
_entity_poly.entity_id
_entity_poly.type
_entity_poly.pdbx_seq_one_letter_code
_entity_poly.pdbx_strand_id
1 'polypeptide(L)'
;MPKPYVSLGGVKIAPFKNPSTEPYGVFANTTPSGKYPIKQTVTMDGGSRTIVWPSSEHAFHAQKILHLKGKLPASHPAQKTLTKMLNEIAATHAGTNKEYLPRDDYDPLVNKYLDQLNKDGLNLKDKYAFDALCDADFHATKNPTGKKGTINFMRTVIAMKLEQHPELREKAMECAREGILPVEISQYDVNWASGPDGNGLNMLGILILEEGNKLLIQKGEKPRIPNPTQAYQQLQSTHSAALAHNNQVNNLTPNAANWVFPKSNPPIQFKGSDYYSQPIMSASEMEKSLKKGIVPLVSDKETVLDGCLNLGINKKDAAQLLAAYSVKSAMSNLNAQVKVQMVSNTRANVKGHDPQAMKITFNSQQEAQEFCERLYKEHGVHSLTRGPGKMKSPQNGSVFLTKQDLDKLAKHAQLSKSNVGKLAFDALANSFSQAKQDKIEDKKDDSYTSGMRL
;
A
#
# COMPACT_ATOMS: atom_id res chain seq x y z
N MET A 1 -2.88 1.72 -9.13
CA MET A 1 -4.09 1.70 -8.28
C MET A 1 -3.73 1.01 -6.98
N PRO A 2 -4.19 1.49 -5.82
CA PRO A 2 -3.81 0.85 -4.56
C PRO A 2 -4.26 -0.60 -4.51
N LYS A 3 -3.43 -1.50 -3.99
CA LYS A 3 -3.69 -2.94 -4.07
C LYS A 3 -4.67 -3.39 -2.99
N PRO A 4 -5.53 -4.39 -3.28
CA PRO A 4 -6.41 -4.95 -2.26
C PRO A 4 -5.58 -5.55 -1.12
N TYR A 5 -6.10 -5.52 0.10
CA TYR A 5 -5.44 -6.11 1.28
C TYR A 5 -6.47 -6.65 2.27
N VAL A 6 -6.04 -7.50 3.20
CA VAL A 6 -6.82 -7.87 4.38
C VAL A 6 -6.37 -7.00 5.55
N SER A 7 -7.31 -6.45 6.31
CA SER A 7 -6.99 -5.68 7.52
C SER A 7 -6.98 -6.61 8.72
N LEU A 8 -5.84 -6.74 9.39
CA LEU A 8 -5.68 -7.55 10.59
C LEU A 8 -4.98 -6.75 11.68
N GLY A 9 -5.67 -6.45 12.79
CA GLY A 9 -5.09 -5.67 13.89
C GLY A 9 -4.64 -4.26 13.49
N GLY A 10 -5.28 -3.66 12.47
CA GLY A 10 -4.87 -2.37 11.89
C GLY A 10 -3.66 -2.45 10.94
N VAL A 11 -3.08 -3.65 10.75
CA VAL A 11 -2.03 -3.92 9.76
C VAL A 11 -2.67 -4.40 8.47
N LYS A 12 -2.19 -3.91 7.33
CA LYS A 12 -2.59 -4.44 6.03
C LYS A 12 -1.73 -5.66 5.72
N ILE A 13 -2.36 -6.79 5.46
CA ILE A 13 -1.66 -8.01 5.03
C ILE A 13 -2.10 -8.39 3.62
N ALA A 14 -1.19 -9.08 2.91
CA ALA A 14 -1.44 -9.71 1.62
C ALA A 14 -1.22 -11.22 1.76
N PRO A 15 -2.28 -11.99 2.08
CA PRO A 15 -2.20 -13.45 2.12
C PRO A 15 -1.89 -14.01 0.73
N PHE A 16 -0.95 -14.95 0.64
CA PHE A 16 -0.64 -15.64 -0.62
C PHE A 16 -0.20 -17.09 -0.41
N LYS A 17 -0.40 -17.92 -1.43
CA LYS A 17 0.11 -19.31 -1.48
C LYS A 17 0.20 -19.84 -2.90
N ASN A 18 -0.86 -19.69 -3.68
CA ASN A 18 -0.93 -20.22 -5.04
C ASN A 18 -0.35 -19.21 -6.05
N PRO A 19 0.68 -19.57 -6.85
CA PRO A 19 1.28 -18.72 -7.88
C PRO A 19 0.32 -18.10 -8.91
N SER A 20 -0.86 -18.69 -9.13
CA SER A 20 -1.84 -18.21 -10.11
C SER A 20 -2.89 -17.25 -9.54
N THR A 21 -2.98 -17.12 -8.20
CA THR A 21 -3.99 -16.27 -7.57
C THR A 21 -3.56 -14.82 -7.53
N GLU A 22 -4.23 -13.96 -8.29
CA GLU A 22 -3.95 -12.51 -8.25
C GLU A 22 -4.50 -11.87 -6.96
N PRO A 23 -3.90 -10.76 -6.49
CA PRO A 23 -2.71 -10.15 -7.06
C PRO A 23 -1.40 -10.70 -6.49
N TYR A 24 -1.40 -11.41 -5.36
CA TYR A 24 -0.17 -11.70 -4.60
C TYR A 24 0.41 -13.09 -4.80
N GLY A 25 -0.28 -13.98 -5.51
CA GLY A 25 0.16 -15.35 -5.77
C GLY A 25 1.57 -15.43 -6.34
N VAL A 26 1.95 -14.47 -7.19
CA VAL A 26 3.29 -14.37 -7.81
C VAL A 26 4.46 -14.28 -6.82
N PHE A 27 4.18 -13.94 -5.55
CA PHE A 27 5.16 -13.95 -4.47
C PHE A 27 5.52 -15.36 -3.98
N ALA A 28 4.69 -16.37 -4.26
CA ALA A 28 5.04 -17.75 -3.99
C ALA A 28 6.37 -18.12 -4.69
N ASN A 29 7.20 -18.86 -3.97
CA ASN A 29 8.45 -19.45 -4.45
C ASN A 29 8.22 -20.74 -5.25
N THR A 30 7.15 -21.48 -4.96
CA THR A 30 6.72 -22.69 -5.68
C THR A 30 6.05 -22.37 -7.02
N THR A 31 6.66 -21.52 -7.84
CA THR A 31 6.11 -21.21 -9.18
C THR A 31 6.44 -22.33 -10.18
N PRO A 32 5.52 -22.63 -11.12
CA PRO A 32 5.82 -23.51 -12.24
C PRO A 32 7.10 -23.15 -12.99
N SER A 33 7.83 -24.18 -13.42
CA SER A 33 9.02 -24.06 -14.26
C SER A 33 8.76 -23.17 -15.47
N GLY A 34 9.61 -22.16 -15.66
CA GLY A 34 9.55 -21.24 -16.79
C GLY A 34 8.64 -20.02 -16.58
N LYS A 35 7.84 -19.96 -15.50
CA LYS A 35 6.97 -18.80 -15.25
C LYS A 35 7.78 -17.54 -14.90
N TYR A 36 8.74 -17.68 -13.99
CA TYR A 36 9.67 -16.60 -13.57
C TYR A 36 11.08 -17.16 -13.42
N PRO A 37 11.75 -17.54 -14.52
CA PRO A 37 13.08 -18.12 -14.45
C PRO A 37 14.09 -17.09 -13.93
N ILE A 38 15.15 -17.57 -13.27
CA ILE A 38 16.18 -16.73 -12.66
C ILE A 38 17.52 -17.05 -13.31
N LYS A 39 18.10 -16.07 -13.97
CA LYS A 39 19.46 -16.15 -14.51
C LYS A 39 20.46 -15.82 -13.41
N GLN A 40 21.46 -16.67 -13.20
CA GLN A 40 22.53 -16.43 -12.24
C GLN A 40 23.88 -16.76 -12.88
N THR A 41 24.79 -15.80 -12.84
CA THR A 41 26.19 -16.03 -13.18
C THR A 41 26.90 -16.61 -11.96
N VAL A 42 27.51 -17.79 -12.11
CA VAL A 42 28.22 -18.50 -11.05
C VAL A 42 29.63 -18.85 -11.50
N THR A 43 30.58 -18.75 -10.58
CA THR A 43 31.95 -19.24 -10.80
C THR A 43 32.01 -20.73 -10.44
N MET A 44 32.29 -21.57 -11.42
CA MET A 44 32.37 -23.02 -11.25
C MET A 44 33.48 -23.60 -12.13
N ASP A 45 34.23 -24.56 -11.59
CA ASP A 45 35.29 -25.30 -12.31
C ASP A 45 36.34 -24.37 -12.97
N GLY A 46 36.66 -23.26 -12.30
CA GLY A 46 37.63 -22.27 -12.79
C GLY A 46 37.09 -21.27 -13.82
N GLY A 47 35.81 -21.38 -14.22
CA GLY A 47 35.16 -20.49 -15.19
C GLY A 47 33.93 -19.79 -14.64
N SER A 48 33.53 -18.68 -15.29
CA SER A 48 32.24 -18.05 -15.06
C SER A 48 31.21 -18.61 -16.04
N ARG A 49 30.05 -19.02 -15.55
CA ARG A 49 28.95 -19.54 -16.37
C ARG A 49 27.61 -19.00 -15.91
N THR A 50 26.73 -18.69 -16.87
CA THR A 50 25.35 -18.29 -16.58
C THR A 50 24.45 -19.51 -16.59
N ILE A 51 23.74 -19.75 -15.50
CA ILE A 51 22.72 -20.79 -15.37
C ILE A 51 21.35 -20.12 -15.34
N VAL A 52 20.37 -20.74 -16.00
CA VAL A 52 18.96 -20.33 -15.92
C VAL A 52 18.23 -21.31 -15.00
N TRP A 53 17.90 -20.87 -13.80
CA TRP A 53 17.09 -21.64 -12.87
C TRP A 53 15.62 -21.55 -13.29
N PRO A 54 14.91 -22.68 -13.52
CA PRO A 54 13.55 -22.60 -14.05
C PRO A 54 12.52 -21.95 -13.09
N SER A 55 12.78 -21.93 -11.78
CA SER A 55 11.95 -21.27 -10.77
C SER A 55 12.75 -20.82 -9.54
N SER A 56 12.11 -20.11 -8.61
CA SER A 56 12.74 -19.70 -7.34
C SER A 56 13.15 -20.88 -6.47
N GLU A 57 12.39 -21.98 -6.45
CA GLU A 57 12.76 -23.20 -5.72
C GLU A 57 14.07 -23.82 -6.24
N HIS A 58 14.23 -23.93 -7.56
CA HIS A 58 15.49 -24.38 -8.16
C HIS A 58 16.66 -23.51 -7.71
N ALA A 59 16.50 -22.18 -7.84
CA ALA A 59 17.54 -21.23 -7.48
C ALA A 59 17.89 -21.29 -5.98
N PHE A 60 16.88 -21.48 -5.11
CA PHE A 60 17.04 -21.58 -3.67
C PHE A 60 17.83 -22.84 -3.27
N HIS A 61 17.44 -24.00 -3.78
CA HIS A 61 18.16 -25.25 -3.53
C HIS A 61 19.56 -25.25 -4.15
N ALA A 62 19.75 -24.60 -5.30
CA ALA A 62 21.07 -24.39 -5.89
C ALA A 62 21.97 -23.52 -5.01
N GLN A 63 21.46 -22.49 -4.33
CA GLN A 63 22.28 -21.65 -3.43
C GLN A 63 22.91 -22.47 -2.30
N LYS A 64 22.23 -23.49 -1.78
CA LYS A 64 22.81 -24.38 -0.75
C LYS A 64 24.08 -25.06 -1.25
N ILE A 65 24.01 -25.62 -2.47
CA ILE A 65 25.11 -26.33 -3.10
C ILE A 65 26.23 -25.37 -3.49
N LEU A 66 25.89 -24.19 -4.04
CA LEU A 66 26.87 -23.14 -4.36
C LEU A 66 27.62 -22.66 -3.11
N HIS A 67 26.91 -22.49 -1.99
CA HIS A 67 27.51 -22.13 -0.71
C HIS A 67 28.49 -23.20 -0.23
N LEU A 68 28.10 -24.47 -0.28
CA LEU A 68 29.01 -25.57 0.05
C LEU A 68 30.23 -25.62 -0.87
N LYS A 69 30.06 -25.43 -2.18
CA LYS A 69 31.19 -25.32 -3.13
C LYS A 69 32.14 -24.20 -2.75
N GLY A 70 31.63 -23.04 -2.33
CA GLY A 70 32.44 -21.90 -1.89
C GLY A 70 33.22 -22.14 -0.60
N LYS A 71 32.74 -23.06 0.26
CA LYS A 71 33.43 -23.47 1.50
C LYS A 71 34.57 -24.46 1.26
N LEU A 72 34.53 -25.18 0.14
CA LEU A 72 35.53 -26.22 -0.18
C LEU A 72 36.64 -25.64 -1.05
N PRO A 73 37.90 -26.09 -0.89
CA PRO A 73 38.97 -25.77 -1.83
C PRO A 73 38.57 -26.12 -3.27
N ALA A 74 39.09 -25.37 -4.25
CA ALA A 74 38.82 -25.64 -5.68
C ALA A 74 39.31 -27.03 -6.13
N SER A 75 40.33 -27.56 -5.46
CA SER A 75 40.88 -28.90 -5.69
C SER A 75 40.11 -30.04 -4.98
N HIS A 76 39.11 -29.72 -4.14
CA HIS A 76 38.39 -30.74 -3.38
C HIS A 76 37.59 -31.66 -4.33
N PRO A 77 37.68 -33.01 -4.20
CA PRO A 77 37.03 -33.95 -5.13
C PRO A 77 35.51 -33.71 -5.30
N ALA A 78 34.83 -33.37 -4.20
CA ALA A 78 33.39 -33.09 -4.20
C ALA A 78 32.96 -31.93 -5.10
N GLN A 79 33.87 -31.03 -5.51
CA GLN A 79 33.54 -29.92 -6.42
C GLN A 79 32.84 -30.41 -7.69
N LYS A 80 33.34 -31.51 -8.28
CA LYS A 80 32.79 -32.11 -9.51
C LYS A 80 31.39 -32.67 -9.28
N THR A 81 31.17 -33.35 -8.15
CA THR A 81 29.88 -33.93 -7.80
C THR A 81 28.84 -32.84 -7.52
N LEU A 82 29.21 -31.80 -6.77
CA LEU A 82 28.36 -30.65 -6.52
C LEU A 82 28.01 -29.89 -7.82
N THR A 83 28.95 -29.80 -8.78
CA THR A 83 28.67 -29.25 -10.12
C THR A 83 27.60 -30.07 -10.86
N LYS A 84 27.70 -31.41 -10.82
CA LYS A 84 26.69 -32.28 -11.44
C LYS A 84 25.32 -32.08 -10.82
N MET A 85 25.23 -32.00 -9.49
CA MET A 85 23.98 -31.71 -8.79
C MET A 85 23.37 -30.38 -9.24
N LEU A 86 24.16 -29.32 -9.38
CA LEU A 86 23.68 -28.02 -9.87
C LEU A 86 23.13 -28.10 -11.31
N ASN A 87 23.80 -28.83 -12.19
CA ASN A 87 23.31 -29.05 -13.55
C ASN A 87 22.00 -29.85 -13.55
N GLU A 88 21.88 -30.85 -12.67
CA GLU A 88 20.67 -31.67 -12.54
C GLU A 88 19.50 -30.82 -12.02
N ILE A 89 19.71 -29.98 -10.99
CA ILE A 89 18.70 -28.99 -10.54
C ILE A 89 18.26 -28.11 -11.72
N ALA A 90 19.19 -27.55 -12.49
CA ALA A 90 18.83 -26.68 -13.61
C ALA A 90 18.02 -27.40 -14.71
N ALA A 91 18.22 -28.71 -14.88
CA ALA A 91 17.54 -29.51 -15.90
C ALA A 91 16.19 -30.07 -15.44
N THR A 92 16.00 -30.31 -14.14
CA THR A 92 14.75 -30.86 -13.60
C THR A 92 13.56 -29.97 -13.99
N HIS A 93 12.51 -30.58 -14.55
CA HIS A 93 11.29 -29.92 -15.00
C HIS A 93 11.46 -28.75 -15.99
N ALA A 94 12.65 -28.53 -16.56
CA ALA A 94 12.88 -27.45 -17.51
C ALA A 94 11.93 -27.59 -18.72
N GLY A 95 11.11 -26.58 -18.96
CA GLY A 95 10.12 -26.56 -20.05
C GLY A 95 8.85 -27.41 -19.83
N THR A 96 8.63 -27.96 -18.63
CA THR A 96 7.50 -28.87 -18.36
C THR A 96 6.31 -28.24 -17.64
N ASN A 97 6.38 -26.95 -17.28
CA ASN A 97 5.40 -26.23 -16.44
C ASN A 97 5.09 -26.92 -15.10
N LYS A 98 5.93 -27.86 -14.64
CA LYS A 98 5.84 -28.46 -13.31
C LYS A 98 6.58 -27.60 -12.29
N GLU A 99 6.09 -27.62 -11.06
CA GLU A 99 6.79 -27.04 -9.92
C GLU A 99 7.97 -27.94 -9.51
N TYR A 100 9.01 -27.34 -8.91
CA TYR A 100 10.10 -28.08 -8.29
C TYR A 100 9.83 -28.15 -6.79
N LEU A 101 9.67 -29.36 -6.28
CA LEU A 101 9.21 -29.63 -4.94
C LEU A 101 10.36 -30.14 -4.07
N PRO A 102 10.57 -29.59 -2.86
CA PRO A 102 11.69 -30.00 -2.01
C PRO A 102 11.72 -31.50 -1.70
N ARG A 103 10.55 -32.13 -1.52
CA ARG A 103 10.44 -33.55 -1.13
C ARG A 103 10.52 -34.51 -2.31
N ASP A 104 10.05 -34.09 -3.47
CA ASP A 104 9.94 -34.97 -4.64
C ASP A 104 11.12 -34.81 -5.60
N ASP A 105 11.81 -33.66 -5.57
CA ASP A 105 12.93 -33.37 -6.47
C ASP A 105 14.26 -33.19 -5.72
N TYR A 106 14.32 -32.31 -4.72
CA TYR A 106 15.59 -31.99 -4.04
C TYR A 106 16.07 -33.11 -3.12
N ASP A 107 15.22 -33.62 -2.23
CA ASP A 107 15.61 -34.66 -1.28
C ASP A 107 16.10 -35.94 -2.02
N PRO A 108 15.40 -36.45 -3.06
CA PRO A 108 15.90 -37.57 -3.87
C PRO A 108 17.21 -37.26 -4.59
N LEU A 109 17.38 -36.04 -5.10
CA LEU A 109 18.64 -35.62 -5.71
C LEU A 109 19.79 -35.70 -4.70
N VAL A 110 19.64 -35.15 -3.49
CA VAL A 110 20.70 -35.24 -2.48
C VAL A 110 21.01 -36.69 -2.15
N ASN A 111 19.98 -37.51 -1.89
CA ASN A 111 20.14 -38.92 -1.57
C ASN A 111 20.85 -39.70 -2.67
N LYS A 112 20.52 -39.43 -3.94
CA LYS A 112 21.18 -40.04 -5.12
C LYS A 112 22.69 -39.80 -5.13
N TYR A 113 23.17 -38.67 -4.62
CA TYR A 113 24.59 -38.31 -4.63
C TYR A 113 25.33 -38.56 -3.31
N LEU A 114 24.65 -39.02 -2.24
CA LEU A 114 25.29 -39.22 -0.91
C LEU A 114 26.51 -40.14 -0.97
N ASP A 115 26.40 -41.31 -1.60
CA ASP A 115 27.52 -42.27 -1.69
C ASP A 115 28.74 -41.67 -2.40
N GLN A 116 28.51 -40.91 -3.47
CA GLN A 116 29.60 -40.26 -4.19
C GLN A 116 30.20 -39.12 -3.37
N LEU A 117 29.39 -38.29 -2.73
CA LEU A 117 29.87 -37.22 -1.85
C LEU A 117 30.68 -37.77 -0.66
N ASN A 118 30.34 -38.96 -0.18
CA ASN A 118 31.11 -39.68 0.85
C ASN A 118 32.44 -40.20 0.33
N LYS A 119 32.46 -40.81 -0.87
CA LYS A 119 33.71 -41.18 -1.55
C LYS A 119 34.59 -39.96 -1.83
N ASP A 120 33.96 -38.80 -2.04
CA ASP A 120 34.63 -37.51 -2.25
C ASP A 120 35.04 -36.83 -0.93
N GLY A 121 34.79 -37.44 0.23
CA GLY A 121 35.32 -37.03 1.54
C GLY A 121 34.38 -36.22 2.44
N LEU A 122 33.08 -36.07 2.12
CA LEU A 122 32.16 -35.23 2.91
C LEU A 122 31.48 -35.90 4.12
N ASN A 123 31.66 -37.23 4.31
CA ASN A 123 31.21 -37.98 5.50
C ASN A 123 29.76 -37.72 5.96
N LEU A 124 28.83 -37.73 5.01
CA LEU A 124 27.40 -37.48 5.16
C LEU A 124 26.63 -38.77 5.46
N LYS A 125 25.72 -38.72 6.45
CA LYS A 125 24.84 -39.85 6.78
C LYS A 125 23.53 -39.82 6.00
N ASP A 126 23.01 -38.62 5.77
CA ASP A 126 21.72 -38.39 5.15
C ASP A 126 21.64 -36.96 4.56
N LYS A 127 20.48 -36.64 4.00
CA LYS A 127 20.18 -35.31 3.48
C LYS A 127 20.19 -34.20 4.55
N TYR A 128 19.90 -34.51 5.83
CA TYR A 128 19.94 -33.50 6.90
C TYR A 128 21.38 -33.12 7.25
N ALA A 129 22.29 -34.08 7.27
CA ALA A 129 23.73 -33.84 7.39
C ALA A 129 24.24 -32.98 6.22
N PHE A 130 23.76 -33.22 5.00
CA PHE A 130 24.09 -32.38 3.85
C PHE A 130 23.59 -30.94 4.01
N ASP A 131 22.33 -30.74 4.40
CA ASP A 131 21.78 -29.40 4.67
C ASP A 131 22.57 -28.69 5.78
N ALA A 132 22.94 -29.38 6.87
CA ALA A 132 23.75 -28.81 7.94
C ALA A 132 25.15 -28.39 7.45
N LEU A 133 25.77 -29.19 6.58
CA LEU A 133 27.06 -28.85 5.97
C LEU A 133 26.96 -27.60 5.07
N CYS A 134 25.80 -27.41 4.43
CA CYS A 134 25.45 -26.21 3.67
C CYS A 134 25.01 -25.02 4.55
N ASP A 135 25.09 -25.15 5.89
CA ASP A 135 24.60 -24.16 6.86
C ASP A 135 23.10 -23.84 6.71
N ALA A 136 22.32 -24.84 6.28
CA ALA A 136 20.92 -24.73 5.87
C ALA A 136 19.94 -25.56 6.71
N ASP A 137 20.33 -25.93 7.93
CA ASP A 137 19.61 -26.86 8.80
C ASP A 137 18.66 -26.18 9.81
N PHE A 138 18.55 -24.86 9.82
CA PHE A 138 17.61 -24.15 10.70
C PHE A 138 16.16 -24.55 10.45
N HIS A 139 15.46 -24.88 11.53
CA HIS A 139 14.01 -25.06 11.55
C HIS A 139 13.43 -24.60 12.88
N ALA A 140 12.41 -23.73 12.85
CA ALA A 140 11.89 -23.06 14.05
C ALA A 140 11.53 -24.04 15.18
N THR A 141 10.89 -25.17 14.84
CA THR A 141 10.51 -26.20 15.83
C THR A 141 11.48 -27.38 15.92
N LYS A 142 12.03 -27.87 14.79
CA LYS A 142 12.83 -29.11 14.76
C LYS A 142 14.32 -28.90 15.02
N ASN A 143 14.86 -27.73 14.71
CA ASN A 143 16.27 -27.39 14.90
C ASN A 143 16.46 -25.86 15.04
N PRO A 144 15.99 -25.27 16.16
CA PRO A 144 15.97 -23.81 16.34
C PRO A 144 17.39 -23.20 16.45
N THR A 145 18.38 -24.00 16.81
CA THR A 145 19.80 -23.61 16.89
C THR A 145 20.58 -23.87 15.60
N GLY A 146 19.93 -24.47 14.60
CA GLY A 146 20.53 -24.73 13.29
C GLY A 146 20.99 -23.45 12.60
N LYS A 147 21.89 -23.60 11.64
CA LYS A 147 22.45 -22.45 10.92
C LYS A 147 21.42 -21.88 9.94
N LYS A 148 21.38 -20.56 9.86
CA LYS A 148 20.36 -19.78 9.14
C LYS A 148 20.78 -19.37 7.73
N GLY A 149 21.67 -20.11 7.08
CA GLY A 149 22.14 -19.82 5.72
C GLY A 149 21.00 -19.74 4.70
N THR A 150 19.94 -20.52 4.90
CA THR A 150 18.70 -20.49 4.11
C THR A 150 18.09 -19.09 3.96
N ILE A 151 18.16 -18.25 5.00
CA ILE A 151 17.62 -16.89 4.95
C ILE A 151 18.38 -16.06 3.92
N ASN A 152 19.72 -16.14 3.93
CA ASN A 152 20.55 -15.42 2.97
C ASN A 152 20.39 -15.98 1.56
N PHE A 153 20.25 -17.30 1.41
CA PHE A 153 19.98 -17.94 0.13
C PHE A 153 18.68 -17.43 -0.49
N MET A 154 17.59 -17.42 0.27
CA MET A 154 16.31 -16.92 -0.21
C MET A 154 16.34 -15.41 -0.49
N ARG A 155 17.04 -14.62 0.34
CA ARG A 155 17.24 -13.19 0.08
C ARG A 155 17.91 -12.95 -1.26
N THR A 156 18.97 -13.70 -1.59
CA THR A 156 19.64 -13.64 -2.89
C THR A 156 18.70 -14.02 -4.04
N VAL A 157 17.90 -15.07 -3.87
CA VAL A 157 16.92 -15.51 -4.89
C VAL A 157 15.84 -14.46 -5.13
N ILE A 158 15.28 -13.87 -4.07
CA ILE A 158 14.27 -12.80 -4.17
C ILE A 158 14.85 -11.59 -4.89
N ALA A 159 16.05 -11.15 -4.50
CA ALA A 159 16.70 -10.01 -5.15
C ALA A 159 16.88 -10.24 -6.66
N MET A 160 17.41 -11.40 -7.07
CA MET A 160 17.56 -11.74 -8.49
C MET A 160 16.20 -11.85 -9.22
N LYS A 161 15.18 -12.44 -8.57
CA LYS A 161 13.83 -12.54 -9.14
C LYS A 161 13.24 -11.16 -9.41
N LEU A 162 13.28 -10.27 -8.43
CA LEU A 162 12.72 -8.92 -8.58
C LEU A 162 13.53 -8.06 -9.56
N GLU A 163 14.84 -8.21 -9.61
CA GLU A 163 15.69 -7.53 -10.60
C GLU A 163 15.31 -7.90 -12.04
N GLN A 164 15.05 -9.18 -12.30
CA GLN A 164 14.82 -9.70 -13.65
C GLN A 164 13.37 -9.62 -14.11
N HIS A 165 12.41 -9.46 -13.19
CA HIS A 165 10.97 -9.42 -13.46
C HIS A 165 10.36 -8.10 -12.98
N PRO A 166 10.38 -7.03 -13.80
CA PRO A 166 10.00 -5.67 -13.42
C PRO A 166 8.60 -5.56 -12.81
N GLU A 167 7.65 -6.36 -13.27
CA GLU A 167 6.27 -6.41 -12.77
C GLU A 167 6.19 -6.96 -11.34
N LEU A 168 7.06 -7.91 -10.99
CA LEU A 168 7.15 -8.43 -9.62
C LEU A 168 7.83 -7.41 -8.70
N ARG A 169 8.90 -6.76 -9.20
CA ARG A 169 9.56 -5.67 -8.51
C ARG A 169 8.60 -4.54 -8.16
N GLU A 170 7.81 -4.06 -9.13
CA GLU A 170 6.86 -2.99 -8.84
C GLU A 170 5.81 -3.46 -7.82
N LYS A 171 5.34 -4.70 -7.91
CA LYS A 171 4.39 -5.25 -6.92
C LYS A 171 4.95 -5.31 -5.50
N ALA A 172 6.23 -5.68 -5.33
CA ALA A 172 6.92 -5.63 -4.04
C ALA A 172 7.10 -4.18 -3.53
N MET A 173 7.44 -3.24 -4.42
CA MET A 173 7.55 -1.81 -4.10
C MET A 173 6.19 -1.19 -3.73
N GLU A 174 5.10 -1.58 -4.39
CA GLU A 174 3.74 -1.18 -4.04
C GLU A 174 3.38 -1.64 -2.62
N CYS A 175 3.71 -2.89 -2.25
CA CYS A 175 3.52 -3.37 -0.88
C CYS A 175 4.28 -2.49 0.14
N ALA A 176 5.55 -2.17 -0.14
CA ALA A 176 6.36 -1.28 0.69
C ALA A 176 5.78 0.14 0.81
N ARG A 177 5.31 0.70 -0.32
CA ARG A 177 4.73 2.05 -0.41
C ARG A 177 3.39 2.16 0.30
N GLU A 178 2.58 1.11 0.25
CA GLU A 178 1.22 1.09 0.81
C GLU A 178 1.15 0.53 2.23
N GLY A 179 2.26 -0.05 2.71
CA GLY A 179 2.38 -0.66 4.03
C GLY A 179 1.58 -1.97 4.11
N ILE A 180 1.70 -2.80 3.08
CA ILE A 180 1.06 -4.11 2.98
C ILE A 180 2.13 -5.17 3.26
N LEU A 181 1.90 -5.99 4.27
CA LEU A 181 2.79 -7.07 4.69
C LEU A 181 2.41 -8.37 3.95
N PRO A 182 3.26 -8.90 3.06
CA PRO A 182 3.00 -10.20 2.46
C PRO A 182 3.04 -11.29 3.54
N VAL A 183 2.08 -12.21 3.51
CA VAL A 183 2.01 -13.34 4.45
C VAL A 183 1.77 -14.62 3.68
N GLU A 184 2.76 -15.52 3.67
CA GLU A 184 2.56 -16.84 3.08
C GLU A 184 1.65 -17.68 4.00
N ILE A 185 0.63 -18.33 3.43
CA ILE A 185 -0.32 -19.17 4.16
C ILE A 185 -0.02 -20.64 3.88
N SER A 186 0.35 -21.38 4.92
CA SER A 186 0.66 -22.81 4.83
C SER A 186 0.39 -23.50 6.16
N GLN A 187 -0.28 -24.64 6.13
CA GLN A 187 -0.47 -25.49 7.32
C GLN A 187 0.80 -26.30 7.68
N TYR A 188 1.76 -26.40 6.77
CA TYR A 188 2.92 -27.30 6.92
C TYR A 188 4.24 -26.57 7.14
N ASP A 189 4.30 -25.27 6.88
CA ASP A 189 5.54 -24.49 6.94
C ASP A 189 5.46 -23.43 8.03
N VAL A 190 6.36 -23.54 9.01
CA VAL A 190 6.50 -22.61 10.14
C VAL A 190 7.71 -21.69 10.01
N ASN A 191 8.56 -21.88 8.99
CA ASN A 191 9.69 -21.00 8.73
C ASN A 191 9.29 -19.92 7.71
N TRP A 192 8.83 -20.34 6.54
CA TRP A 192 8.57 -19.45 5.40
C TRP A 192 7.17 -18.83 5.43
N ALA A 193 6.23 -19.48 6.12
CA ALA A 193 4.83 -19.09 6.21
C ALA A 193 4.35 -18.80 7.64
N SER A 194 3.09 -18.40 7.75
CA SER A 194 2.37 -18.15 9.01
C SER A 194 2.11 -19.41 9.85
N GLY A 195 2.19 -20.60 9.25
CA GLY A 195 2.04 -21.88 9.95
C GLY A 195 0.58 -22.24 10.31
N PRO A 196 0.38 -23.45 10.87
CA PRO A 196 -0.95 -23.96 11.19
C PRO A 196 -1.67 -23.09 12.21
N ASP A 197 -0.97 -22.67 13.28
CA ASP A 197 -1.54 -21.94 14.42
C ASP A 197 -1.19 -20.44 14.42
N GLY A 198 -0.62 -19.94 13.32
CA GLY A 198 -0.21 -18.53 13.17
C GLY A 198 1.07 -18.15 13.91
N ASN A 199 1.77 -19.13 14.49
CA ASN A 199 3.07 -19.01 15.16
C ASN A 199 4.27 -19.19 14.20
N GLY A 200 4.04 -19.35 12.90
CA GLY A 200 5.10 -19.45 11.90
C GLY A 200 5.84 -18.12 11.71
N LEU A 201 7.08 -18.17 11.22
CA LEU A 201 7.97 -17.01 11.17
C LEU A 201 7.73 -16.10 9.95
N ASN A 202 6.95 -16.54 8.96
CA ASN A 202 6.65 -15.82 7.72
C ASN A 202 7.90 -15.20 7.06
N MET A 203 9.02 -15.93 7.05
CA MET A 203 10.28 -15.41 6.53
C MET A 203 10.17 -14.99 5.06
N LEU A 204 9.36 -15.69 4.25
CA LEU A 204 9.25 -15.37 2.81
C LEU A 204 8.63 -13.99 2.62
N GLY A 205 7.48 -13.74 3.26
CA GLY A 205 6.79 -12.47 3.16
C GLY A 205 7.61 -11.30 3.71
N ILE A 206 8.34 -11.52 4.81
CA ILE A 206 9.28 -10.55 5.39
C ILE A 206 10.37 -10.19 4.39
N LEU A 207 11.06 -11.18 3.80
CA LEU A 207 12.16 -10.93 2.86
C LEU A 207 11.71 -10.22 1.58
N ILE A 208 10.50 -10.53 1.08
CA ILE A 208 9.91 -9.84 -0.07
C ILE A 208 9.71 -8.35 0.24
N LEU A 209 9.19 -8.03 1.44
CA LEU A 209 8.98 -6.64 1.84
C LEU A 209 10.30 -5.92 2.15
N GLU A 210 11.30 -6.61 2.72
CA GLU A 210 12.65 -6.06 2.89
C GLU A 210 13.28 -5.63 1.56
N GLU A 211 13.20 -6.48 0.53
CA GLU A 211 13.72 -6.13 -0.79
C GLU A 211 12.88 -5.03 -1.46
N GLY A 212 11.54 -5.07 -1.30
CA GLY A 212 10.65 -3.99 -1.73
C GLY A 212 11.00 -2.64 -1.09
N ASN A 213 11.29 -2.61 0.21
CA ASN A 213 11.74 -1.42 0.94
C ASN A 213 13.05 -0.89 0.37
N LYS A 214 14.05 -1.76 0.15
CA LYS A 214 15.34 -1.38 -0.44
C LYS A 214 15.16 -0.73 -1.81
N LEU A 215 14.36 -1.34 -2.69
CA LEU A 215 14.10 -0.82 -4.04
C LEU A 215 13.34 0.52 -4.01
N LEU A 216 12.42 0.69 -3.05
CA LEU A 216 11.68 1.94 -2.83
C LEU A 216 12.59 3.07 -2.36
N ILE A 217 13.50 2.78 -1.43
CA ILE A 217 14.51 3.74 -0.93
C ILE A 217 15.46 4.18 -2.05
N GLN A 218 15.87 3.26 -2.93
CA GLN A 218 16.70 3.59 -4.10
C GLN A 218 16.00 4.56 -5.07
N LYS A 219 14.66 4.61 -5.10
CA LYS A 219 13.88 5.61 -5.84
C LYS A 219 13.66 6.93 -5.07
N GLY A 220 14.22 7.08 -3.87
CA GLY A 220 14.04 8.26 -3.02
C GLY A 220 12.69 8.30 -2.27
N GLU A 221 11.94 7.20 -2.28
CA GLU A 221 10.68 7.07 -1.55
C GLU A 221 10.90 6.45 -0.15
N LYS A 222 9.94 6.62 0.77
CA LYS A 222 10.00 6.07 2.13
C LYS A 222 9.03 4.90 2.30
N PRO A 223 9.48 3.73 2.78
CA PRO A 223 8.59 2.60 3.06
C PRO A 223 7.68 2.90 4.26
N ARG A 224 6.44 2.41 4.21
CA ARG A 224 5.49 2.54 5.33
C ARG A 224 5.76 1.55 6.46
N ILE A 225 6.36 0.40 6.16
CA ILE A 225 6.80 -0.60 7.14
C ILE A 225 8.33 -0.70 7.03
N PRO A 226 9.12 0.16 7.70
CA PRO A 226 10.57 0.16 7.56
C PRO A 226 11.25 -1.09 8.14
N ASN A 227 10.62 -1.76 9.12
CA ASN A 227 11.11 -3.00 9.73
C ASN A 227 10.04 -4.12 9.61
N PRO A 228 10.03 -4.87 8.49
CA PRO A 228 9.06 -5.95 8.26
C PRO A 228 9.07 -7.03 9.34
N THR A 229 10.26 -7.42 9.82
CA THR A 229 10.41 -8.43 10.88
C THR A 229 9.70 -8.01 12.17
N GLN A 230 9.98 -6.79 12.66
CA GLN A 230 9.35 -6.27 13.87
C GLN A 230 7.83 -6.11 13.70
N ALA A 231 7.37 -5.62 12.53
CA ALA A 231 5.95 -5.46 12.25
C ALA A 231 5.21 -6.81 12.26
N TYR A 232 5.80 -7.86 11.67
CA TYR A 232 5.22 -9.20 11.71
C TYR A 232 5.22 -9.78 13.13
N GLN A 233 6.30 -9.63 13.89
CA GLN A 233 6.37 -10.10 15.28
C GLN A 233 5.31 -9.44 16.17
N GLN A 234 5.09 -8.14 16.01
CA GLN A 234 4.03 -7.42 16.75
C GLN A 234 2.62 -7.89 16.34
N LEU A 235 2.39 -8.11 15.05
CA LEU A 235 1.13 -8.65 14.57
C LEU A 235 0.90 -10.06 15.13
N GLN A 236 1.92 -10.92 15.09
CA GLN A 236 1.86 -12.27 15.61
C GLN A 236 1.61 -12.32 17.12
N SER A 237 2.28 -11.48 17.92
CA SER A 237 2.09 -11.50 19.38
C SER A 237 0.68 -11.09 19.83
N THR A 238 -0.03 -10.33 18.99
CA THR A 238 -1.38 -9.83 19.29
C THR A 238 -2.49 -10.56 18.54
N HIS A 239 -2.18 -11.22 17.42
CA HIS A 239 -3.15 -11.82 16.50
C HIS A 239 -2.72 -13.18 15.92
N SER A 240 -1.89 -13.96 16.63
CA SER A 240 -1.42 -15.29 16.15
C SER A 240 -2.57 -16.20 15.71
N ALA A 241 -3.61 -16.36 16.54
CA ALA A 241 -4.76 -17.18 16.17
C ALA A 241 -5.40 -16.73 14.84
N ALA A 242 -5.51 -15.42 14.58
CA ALA A 242 -6.05 -14.92 13.32
C ALA A 242 -5.10 -15.13 12.13
N LEU A 243 -3.80 -15.24 12.35
CA LEU A 243 -2.81 -15.59 11.32
C LEU A 243 -2.77 -17.08 10.98
N ALA A 244 -3.42 -17.94 11.79
CA ALA A 244 -3.49 -19.38 11.56
C ALA A 244 -4.00 -19.72 10.15
N HIS A 245 -3.45 -20.80 9.58
CA HIS A 245 -3.81 -21.27 8.24
C HIS A 245 -5.32 -21.34 8.03
N ASN A 246 -6.05 -21.97 8.94
CA ASN A 246 -7.49 -22.19 8.79
C ASN A 246 -8.30 -20.89 8.79
N ASN A 247 -7.77 -19.81 9.38
CA ASN A 247 -8.39 -18.50 9.37
C ASN A 247 -8.03 -17.69 8.12
N GLN A 248 -6.87 -17.95 7.52
CA GLN A 248 -6.38 -17.20 6.35
C GLN A 248 -6.59 -17.90 5.01
N VAL A 249 -6.90 -19.20 4.97
CA VAL A 249 -7.09 -19.94 3.71
C VAL A 249 -8.21 -19.34 2.84
N ASN A 250 -9.30 -18.87 3.47
CA ASN A 250 -10.40 -18.19 2.79
C ASN A 250 -10.04 -16.79 2.28
N ASN A 251 -8.90 -16.25 2.74
CA ASN A 251 -8.37 -14.98 2.29
C ASN A 251 -7.36 -15.13 1.16
N LEU A 252 -7.02 -16.34 0.70
CA LEU A 252 -6.07 -16.51 -0.41
C LEU A 252 -6.56 -15.90 -1.72
N THR A 253 -7.88 -15.87 -1.93
CA THR A 253 -8.51 -15.24 -3.10
C THR A 253 -9.19 -13.94 -2.66
N PRO A 254 -8.84 -12.79 -3.27
CA PRO A 254 -9.53 -11.53 -3.02
C PRO A 254 -11.04 -11.65 -3.21
N ASN A 255 -11.79 -11.35 -2.15
CA ASN A 255 -13.25 -11.32 -2.16
C ASN A 255 -13.76 -10.19 -1.25
N ALA A 256 -14.95 -9.67 -1.55
CA ALA A 256 -15.48 -8.48 -0.87
C ALA A 256 -15.77 -8.67 0.63
N ALA A 257 -15.80 -9.90 1.15
CA ALA A 257 -16.13 -10.16 2.55
C ALA A 257 -14.97 -9.79 3.48
N ASN A 258 -13.75 -10.18 3.12
CA ASN A 258 -12.58 -10.04 4.01
C ASN A 258 -11.49 -9.11 3.47
N TRP A 259 -11.57 -8.76 2.18
CA TRP A 259 -10.61 -7.88 1.55
C TRP A 259 -11.13 -6.45 1.50
N VAL A 260 -10.28 -5.53 1.92
CA VAL A 260 -10.42 -4.12 1.58
C VAL A 260 -9.91 -3.96 0.17
N PHE A 261 -10.81 -3.64 -0.75
CA PHE A 261 -10.45 -3.08 -2.05
C PHE A 261 -10.37 -1.58 -1.85
N PRO A 262 -9.16 -0.99 -1.78
CA PRO A 262 -9.06 0.45 -1.84
C PRO A 262 -9.84 0.85 -3.07
N LYS A 263 -10.87 1.66 -2.89
CA LYS A 263 -11.45 2.34 -4.02
C LYS A 263 -10.25 3.06 -4.62
N SER A 264 -9.83 2.66 -5.82
CA SER A 264 -9.18 3.64 -6.66
C SER A 264 -10.20 4.77 -6.65
N ASN A 265 -9.88 5.89 -5.99
CA ASN A 265 -10.54 7.10 -6.42
C ASN A 265 -10.19 7.12 -7.89
N PRO A 266 -11.17 6.92 -8.80
CA PRO A 266 -10.85 6.99 -10.21
C PRO A 266 -10.12 8.32 -10.36
N PRO A 267 -8.95 8.37 -11.04
CA PRO A 267 -8.36 9.66 -11.37
C PRO A 267 -9.51 10.47 -11.94
N ILE A 268 -9.79 11.63 -11.33
CA ILE A 268 -10.98 12.41 -11.61
C ILE A 268 -11.08 12.54 -13.12
N GLN A 269 -12.06 11.84 -13.70
CA GLN A 269 -12.20 11.79 -15.14
C GLN A 269 -12.97 13.04 -15.52
N PHE A 270 -12.27 13.96 -16.15
CA PHE A 270 -12.86 15.06 -16.86
C PHE A 270 -13.67 14.48 -18.04
N LYS A 271 -15.00 14.52 -17.94
CA LYS A 271 -15.89 14.23 -19.07
C LYS A 271 -16.34 15.56 -19.67
N GLY A 272 -15.74 15.94 -20.79
CA GLY A 272 -16.22 17.01 -21.66
C GLY A 272 -17.11 16.45 -22.78
N SER A 273 -18.04 17.27 -23.24
CA SER A 273 -18.71 17.12 -24.54
C SER A 273 -18.30 18.31 -25.41
N ASP A 274 -18.00 18.07 -26.68
CA ASP A 274 -17.40 19.07 -27.61
C ASP A 274 -18.34 20.23 -28.02
N TYR A 275 -19.55 20.33 -27.45
CA TYR A 275 -20.51 21.38 -27.81
C TYR A 275 -21.25 21.96 -26.61
N TYR A 276 -21.18 23.28 -26.48
CA TYR A 276 -21.91 24.12 -25.52
C TYR A 276 -23.32 24.42 -26.06
N SER A 277 -24.36 23.90 -25.40
CA SER A 277 -25.75 24.45 -25.51
C SER A 277 -26.74 23.88 -24.48
N GLN A 278 -26.30 23.46 -23.29
CA GLN A 278 -27.18 22.91 -22.26
C GLN A 278 -27.26 23.81 -21.02
N PRO A 279 -28.41 23.86 -20.32
CA PRO A 279 -28.57 24.62 -19.09
C PRO A 279 -27.52 24.19 -18.07
N ILE A 280 -27.01 25.16 -17.31
CA ILE A 280 -26.02 24.91 -16.25
C ILE A 280 -26.61 23.87 -15.29
N MET A 281 -25.87 22.78 -15.15
CA MET A 281 -26.21 21.61 -14.33
C MET A 281 -26.74 22.05 -12.96
N SER A 282 -27.84 21.44 -12.51
CA SER A 282 -28.39 21.70 -11.19
C SER A 282 -27.43 21.22 -10.09
N ALA A 283 -27.59 21.74 -8.86
CA ALA A 283 -26.78 21.31 -7.72
C ALA A 283 -26.87 19.79 -7.46
N SER A 284 -28.05 19.20 -7.65
CA SER A 284 -28.28 17.76 -7.48
C SER A 284 -27.51 16.93 -8.51
N GLU A 285 -27.48 17.36 -9.77
CA GLU A 285 -26.74 16.68 -10.84
C GLU A 285 -25.22 16.82 -10.66
N MET A 286 -24.75 18.00 -10.23
CA MET A 286 -23.36 18.22 -9.85
C MET A 286 -22.97 17.27 -8.72
N GLU A 287 -23.76 17.20 -7.65
CA GLU A 287 -23.50 16.31 -6.53
C GLU A 287 -23.49 14.83 -6.96
N LYS A 288 -24.44 14.40 -7.79
CA LYS A 288 -24.51 13.03 -8.30
C LYS A 288 -23.27 12.64 -9.11
N SER A 289 -22.71 13.58 -9.87
CA SER A 289 -21.47 13.37 -10.62
C SER A 289 -20.26 13.28 -9.69
N LEU A 290 -20.17 14.19 -8.72
CA LEU A 290 -19.08 14.21 -7.74
C LEU A 290 -19.09 12.95 -6.84
N LYS A 291 -20.26 12.41 -6.47
CA LYS A 291 -20.38 11.12 -5.76
C LYS A 291 -19.76 9.95 -6.51
N LYS A 292 -19.72 10.03 -7.85
CA LYS A 292 -19.10 9.03 -8.72
C LYS A 292 -17.62 9.28 -9.00
N GLY A 293 -17.03 10.33 -8.43
CA GLY A 293 -15.65 10.75 -8.73
C GLY A 293 -15.50 11.41 -10.10
N ILE A 294 -16.58 11.94 -10.67
CA ILE A 294 -16.59 12.62 -11.97
C ILE A 294 -16.72 14.12 -11.72
N VAL A 295 -15.76 14.91 -12.22
CA VAL A 295 -15.87 16.37 -12.22
C VAL A 295 -16.43 16.79 -13.58
N PRO A 296 -17.69 17.29 -13.63
CA PRO A 296 -18.27 17.71 -14.88
C PRO A 296 -17.54 18.94 -15.42
N LEU A 297 -17.26 18.93 -16.72
CA LEU A 297 -16.64 20.04 -17.43
C LEU A 297 -17.70 20.88 -18.16
N VAL A 298 -17.45 22.19 -18.24
CA VAL A 298 -18.12 23.04 -19.23
C VAL A 298 -17.26 23.17 -20.48
N SER A 299 -15.94 23.20 -20.32
CA SER A 299 -14.96 23.13 -21.42
C SER A 299 -13.71 22.38 -21.00
N ASP A 300 -12.79 22.16 -21.93
CA ASP A 300 -11.46 21.61 -21.64
C ASP A 300 -10.67 22.42 -20.61
N LYS A 301 -11.04 23.68 -20.37
CA LYS A 301 -10.34 24.58 -19.45
C LYS A 301 -11.12 24.89 -18.18
N GLU A 302 -12.41 24.52 -18.11
CA GLU A 302 -13.30 24.98 -17.04
C GLU A 302 -14.26 23.88 -16.58
N THR A 303 -14.30 23.62 -15.27
CA THR A 303 -15.28 22.73 -14.64
C THR A 303 -16.63 23.42 -14.49
N VAL A 304 -17.72 22.67 -14.35
CA VAL A 304 -19.04 23.27 -14.05
C VAL A 304 -19.01 24.06 -12.74
N LEU A 305 -18.21 23.62 -11.75
CA LEU A 305 -18.02 24.36 -10.51
C LEU A 305 -17.33 25.70 -10.75
N ASP A 306 -16.30 25.73 -11.61
CA ASP A 306 -15.64 26.97 -12.02
C ASP A 306 -16.64 27.94 -12.67
N GLY A 307 -17.40 27.45 -13.66
CA GLY A 307 -18.40 28.26 -14.37
C GLY A 307 -19.49 28.81 -13.45
N CYS A 308 -20.04 27.98 -12.55
CA CYS A 308 -21.05 28.42 -11.56
C CYS A 308 -20.51 29.54 -10.66
N LEU A 309 -19.28 29.39 -10.17
CA LEU A 309 -18.68 30.35 -9.25
C LEU A 309 -18.29 31.66 -9.93
N ASN A 310 -17.75 31.58 -11.16
CA ASN A 310 -17.34 32.74 -11.96
C ASN A 310 -18.54 33.54 -12.47
N LEU A 311 -19.57 32.86 -12.99
CA LEU A 311 -20.76 33.49 -13.56
C LEU A 311 -21.82 33.86 -12.50
N GLY A 312 -21.66 33.40 -11.26
CA GLY A 312 -22.60 33.66 -10.17
C GLY A 312 -23.88 32.82 -10.23
N ILE A 313 -23.91 31.76 -11.03
CA ILE A 313 -25.08 30.90 -11.25
C ILE A 313 -25.00 29.73 -10.27
N ASN A 314 -26.06 29.50 -9.47
CA ASN A 314 -26.05 28.51 -8.37
C ASN A 314 -24.84 28.66 -7.44
N LYS A 315 -24.33 29.89 -7.28
CA LYS A 315 -23.02 30.19 -6.67
C LYS A 315 -22.87 29.59 -5.27
N LYS A 316 -23.91 29.67 -4.44
CA LYS A 316 -23.91 29.16 -3.07
C LYS A 316 -23.82 27.63 -3.03
N ASP A 317 -24.63 26.95 -3.85
CA ASP A 317 -24.64 25.49 -3.89
C ASP A 317 -23.36 24.93 -4.50
N ALA A 318 -22.86 25.54 -5.57
CA ALA A 318 -21.57 25.20 -6.17
C ALA A 318 -20.42 25.38 -5.15
N ALA A 319 -20.43 26.48 -4.38
CA ALA A 319 -19.45 26.71 -3.33
C ALA A 319 -19.53 25.65 -2.21
N GLN A 320 -20.74 25.29 -1.79
CA GLN A 320 -20.97 24.27 -0.77
C GLN A 320 -20.48 22.89 -1.23
N LEU A 321 -20.79 22.52 -2.47
CA LEU A 321 -20.33 21.26 -3.07
C LEU A 321 -18.81 21.25 -3.22
N LEU A 322 -18.21 22.32 -3.75
CA LEU A 322 -16.76 22.39 -3.90
C LEU A 322 -16.04 22.25 -2.55
N ALA A 323 -16.52 22.94 -1.51
CA ALA A 323 -15.96 22.82 -0.18
C ALA A 323 -16.10 21.40 0.40
N ALA A 324 -17.30 20.81 0.32
CA ALA A 324 -17.55 19.47 0.84
C ALA A 324 -16.70 18.41 0.11
N TYR A 325 -16.65 18.46 -1.22
CA TYR A 325 -15.90 17.47 -2.02
C TYR A 325 -14.39 17.69 -1.98
N SER A 326 -13.91 18.91 -1.75
CA SER A 326 -12.48 19.15 -1.48
C SER A 326 -12.04 18.41 -0.22
N VAL A 327 -12.84 18.47 0.85
CA VAL A 327 -12.59 17.75 2.11
C VAL A 327 -12.72 16.24 1.92
N LYS A 328 -13.80 15.78 1.29
CA LYS A 328 -14.03 14.34 1.03
C LYS A 328 -12.92 13.71 0.18
N SER A 329 -12.43 14.42 -0.82
CA SER A 329 -11.32 14.00 -1.67
C SER A 329 -10.02 13.90 -0.87
N ALA A 330 -9.71 14.90 -0.04
CA ALA A 330 -8.57 14.87 0.86
C ALA A 330 -8.62 13.71 1.86
N MET A 331 -9.83 13.32 2.31
CA MET A 331 -10.04 12.12 3.14
C MET A 331 -9.94 10.80 2.37
N SER A 332 -9.80 10.85 1.04
CA SER A 332 -9.95 9.68 0.17
C SER A 332 -11.27 8.92 0.40
N ASN A 333 -12.34 9.64 0.75
CA ASN A 333 -13.65 9.08 1.07
C ASN A 333 -14.78 10.01 0.60
N LEU A 334 -15.27 9.81 -0.62
CA LEU A 334 -16.38 10.59 -1.20
C LEU A 334 -17.72 10.43 -0.45
N ASN A 335 -17.83 9.37 0.35
CA ASN A 335 -19.00 9.08 1.18
C ASN A 335 -18.89 9.65 2.61
N ALA A 336 -17.77 10.29 2.97
CA ALA A 336 -17.63 10.91 4.28
C ALA A 336 -18.75 11.93 4.52
N GLN A 337 -19.31 11.93 5.72
CA GLN A 337 -20.33 12.89 6.11
C GLN A 337 -19.63 14.10 6.71
N VAL A 338 -19.60 15.19 5.94
CA VAL A 338 -18.96 16.44 6.36
C VAL A 338 -19.98 17.57 6.29
N LYS A 339 -20.02 18.39 7.34
CA LYS A 339 -20.85 19.59 7.38
C LYS A 339 -19.95 20.82 7.21
N VAL A 340 -20.17 21.57 6.13
CA VAL A 340 -19.46 22.83 5.86
C VAL A 340 -20.33 23.99 6.34
N GLN A 341 -19.76 24.84 7.20
CA GLN A 341 -20.41 26.06 7.70
C GLN A 341 -19.41 27.20 7.77
N MET A 342 -19.87 28.43 7.56
CA MET A 342 -19.09 29.61 7.93
C MET A 342 -19.40 30.01 9.37
N VAL A 343 -18.37 30.47 10.08
CA VAL A 343 -18.51 31.01 11.44
C VAL A 343 -17.75 32.33 11.55
N SER A 344 -18.17 33.19 12.48
CA SER A 344 -17.38 34.37 12.83
C SER A 344 -16.03 33.95 13.40
N ASN A 345 -14.96 34.57 12.92
CA ASN A 345 -13.62 34.34 13.44
C ASN A 345 -13.38 35.24 14.65
N THR A 346 -13.08 34.66 15.82
CA THR A 346 -12.78 35.43 17.04
C THR A 346 -11.52 36.28 16.91
N ARG A 347 -10.71 36.04 15.88
CA ARG A 347 -9.49 36.79 15.56
C ARG A 347 -9.64 37.68 14.32
N ALA A 348 -10.87 38.05 13.94
CA ALA A 348 -11.14 38.89 12.76
C ALA A 348 -10.34 40.20 12.70
N ASN A 349 -9.99 40.78 13.85
CA ASN A 349 -9.23 42.03 13.94
C ASN A 349 -7.71 41.86 13.95
N VAL A 350 -7.21 40.62 13.83
CA VAL A 350 -5.78 40.33 13.81
C VAL A 350 -5.29 40.29 12.36
N LYS A 351 -4.20 41.01 12.05
CA LYS A 351 -3.61 41.05 10.70
C LYS A 351 -3.40 39.63 10.14
N GLY A 352 -3.94 39.38 8.95
CA GLY A 352 -3.82 38.10 8.25
C GLY A 352 -4.91 37.07 8.56
N HIS A 353 -5.90 37.41 9.38
CA HIS A 353 -7.09 36.59 9.62
C HIS A 353 -8.30 37.13 8.86
N ASP A 354 -9.00 36.25 8.14
CA ASP A 354 -10.29 36.59 7.53
C ASP A 354 -11.37 36.80 8.63
N PRO A 355 -12.39 37.66 8.41
CA PRO A 355 -13.44 37.91 9.40
C PRO A 355 -14.31 36.68 9.70
N GLN A 356 -14.35 35.72 8.76
CA GLN A 356 -15.02 34.45 8.90
C GLN A 356 -14.01 33.30 8.74
N ALA A 357 -14.32 32.15 9.33
CA ALA A 357 -13.60 30.90 9.12
C ALA A 357 -14.55 29.84 8.59
N MET A 358 -14.04 28.92 7.77
CA MET A 358 -14.81 27.77 7.32
C MET A 358 -14.65 26.64 8.34
N LYS A 359 -15.74 26.29 9.01
CA LYS A 359 -15.83 25.16 9.94
C LYS A 359 -16.29 23.91 9.20
N ILE A 360 -15.45 22.88 9.22
CA ILE A 360 -15.75 21.54 8.72
C ILE A 360 -16.03 20.64 9.91
N THR A 361 -17.24 20.11 10.04
CA THR A 361 -17.60 19.18 11.12
C THR A 361 -17.66 17.76 10.57
N PHE A 362 -16.99 16.83 11.26
CA PHE A 362 -16.93 15.40 10.96
C PHE A 362 -17.81 14.59 11.90
N ASN A 363 -17.98 13.30 11.65
CA ASN A 363 -18.79 12.42 12.50
C ASN A 363 -18.12 12.13 13.85
N SER A 364 -16.79 12.25 13.93
CA SER A 364 -16.05 12.01 15.16
C SER A 364 -14.79 12.88 15.28
N GLN A 365 -14.27 12.99 16.50
CA GLN A 365 -12.97 13.59 16.77
C GLN A 365 -11.83 12.84 16.06
N GLN A 366 -11.93 11.51 15.94
CA GLN A 366 -10.95 10.67 15.26
C GLN A 366 -10.88 10.98 13.76
N GLU A 367 -12.02 11.09 13.10
CA GLU A 367 -12.09 11.44 11.67
C GLU A 367 -11.53 12.85 11.41
N ALA A 368 -11.84 13.81 12.30
CA ALA A 368 -11.28 15.16 12.24
C ALA A 368 -9.75 15.19 12.46
N GLN A 369 -9.23 14.26 13.29
CA GLN A 369 -7.79 14.08 13.51
C GLN A 369 -7.11 13.48 12.28
N GLU A 370 -7.69 12.43 11.67
CA GLU A 370 -7.20 11.86 10.42
C GLU A 370 -7.14 12.92 9.31
N PHE A 371 -8.18 13.75 9.19
CA PHE A 371 -8.20 14.86 8.25
C PHE A 371 -7.04 15.83 8.48
N CYS A 372 -6.79 16.24 9.74
CA CYS A 372 -5.67 17.12 10.07
C CYS A 372 -4.31 16.52 9.71
N GLU A 373 -4.14 15.22 9.90
CA GLU A 373 -2.90 14.53 9.53
C GLU A 373 -2.68 14.51 8.03
N ARG A 374 -3.72 14.23 7.23
CA ARG A 374 -3.66 14.25 5.76
C ARG A 374 -3.41 15.64 5.22
N LEU A 375 -4.09 16.66 5.77
CA LEU A 375 -3.82 18.07 5.46
C LEU A 375 -2.34 18.40 5.58
N TYR A 376 -1.70 17.97 6.68
CA TYR A 376 -0.30 18.23 6.93
C TYR A 376 0.64 17.39 6.06
N LYS A 377 0.45 16.07 6.05
CA LYS A 377 1.38 15.11 5.41
C LYS A 377 1.25 15.08 3.89
N GLU A 378 0.03 15.16 3.36
CA GLU A 378 -0.27 14.93 1.95
C GLU A 378 -0.53 16.23 1.19
N HIS A 379 -1.04 17.26 1.87
CA HIS A 379 -1.42 18.51 1.22
C HIS A 379 -0.57 19.71 1.66
N GLY A 380 0.37 19.55 2.59
CA GLY A 380 1.22 20.64 3.09
C GLY A 380 0.41 21.83 3.59
N VAL A 381 -0.75 21.59 4.20
CA VAL A 381 -1.61 22.60 4.82
C VAL A 381 -1.23 22.68 6.30
N HIS A 382 -0.87 23.88 6.75
CA HIS A 382 -0.33 24.11 8.09
C HIS A 382 -1.31 24.91 8.98
N SER A 383 -1.05 24.89 10.27
CA SER A 383 -1.79 25.68 11.25
C SER A 383 -1.38 27.15 11.16
N LEU A 384 -2.30 28.02 10.75
CA LEU A 384 -2.08 29.47 10.81
C LEU A 384 -1.84 29.95 12.24
N THR A 385 -2.50 29.35 13.24
CA THR A 385 -2.42 29.79 14.65
C THR A 385 -1.19 29.27 15.38
N ARG A 386 -0.59 28.17 14.93
CA ARG A 386 0.61 27.57 15.55
C ARG A 386 1.89 27.79 14.74
N GLY A 387 1.78 28.43 13.57
CA GLY A 387 2.88 28.75 12.69
C GLY A 387 3.20 27.66 11.65
N PRO A 388 4.10 27.97 10.69
CA PRO A 388 4.54 27.05 9.65
C PRO A 388 5.08 25.73 10.23
N GLY A 389 4.86 24.62 9.52
CA GLY A 389 5.34 23.31 9.96
C GLY A 389 4.58 22.69 11.14
N LYS A 390 3.52 23.34 11.65
CA LYS A 390 2.63 22.74 12.64
C LYS A 390 1.34 22.27 11.98
N MET A 391 0.88 21.09 12.38
CA MET A 391 -0.39 20.53 11.97
C MET A 391 -1.55 21.33 12.58
N LYS A 392 -2.67 21.43 11.84
CA LYS A 392 -3.95 21.90 12.41
C LYS A 392 -4.41 20.93 13.50
N SER A 393 -5.26 21.40 14.42
CA SER A 393 -5.82 20.52 15.45
C SER A 393 -7.34 20.57 15.42
N PRO A 394 -7.99 19.40 15.47
CA PRO A 394 -9.44 19.33 15.57
C PRO A 394 -9.94 19.89 16.90
N GLN A 395 -11.10 20.53 16.88
CA GLN A 395 -11.80 21.09 18.04
C GLN A 395 -13.23 20.53 18.05
N ASN A 396 -13.51 19.58 18.94
CA ASN A 396 -14.83 18.95 19.10
C ASN A 396 -15.39 18.42 17.76
N GLY A 397 -14.63 17.53 17.10
CA GLY A 397 -14.96 16.96 15.80
C GLY A 397 -14.92 17.94 14.63
N SER A 398 -14.40 19.16 14.83
CA SER A 398 -14.38 20.21 13.81
C SER A 398 -12.98 20.66 13.43
N VAL A 399 -12.77 21.01 12.18
CA VAL A 399 -11.51 21.59 11.66
C VAL A 399 -11.83 22.90 10.96
N PHE A 400 -10.98 23.91 11.17
CA PHE A 400 -11.16 25.24 10.59
C PHE A 400 -10.19 25.46 9.43
N LEU A 401 -10.75 25.81 8.27
CA LEU A 401 -10.04 26.10 7.04
C LEU A 401 -10.08 27.60 6.75
N THR A 402 -8.96 28.12 6.26
CA THR A 402 -8.87 29.45 5.67
C THR A 402 -9.24 29.41 4.19
N LYS A 403 -9.33 30.60 3.59
CA LYS A 403 -9.49 30.77 2.15
C LYS A 403 -8.38 30.07 1.34
N GLN A 404 -7.14 30.16 1.80
CA GLN A 404 -5.99 29.51 1.14
C GLN A 404 -6.02 27.99 1.29
N ASP A 405 -6.45 27.49 2.45
CA ASP A 405 -6.57 26.06 2.68
C ASP A 405 -7.56 25.43 1.69
N LEU A 406 -8.74 26.04 1.52
CA LEU A 406 -9.75 25.53 0.60
C LEU A 406 -9.28 25.57 -0.85
N ASP A 407 -8.63 26.66 -1.28
CA ASP A 407 -8.06 26.77 -2.63
C ASP A 407 -7.04 25.67 -2.92
N LYS A 408 -6.16 25.38 -1.95
CA LYS A 408 -5.16 24.32 -2.07
C LYS A 408 -5.81 22.95 -2.16
N LEU A 409 -6.81 22.68 -1.31
CA LEU A 409 -7.54 21.41 -1.34
C LEU A 409 -8.31 21.22 -2.65
N ALA A 410 -9.00 22.24 -3.15
CA ALA A 410 -9.74 22.17 -4.40
C ALA A 410 -8.84 21.87 -5.61
N LYS A 411 -7.64 22.47 -5.64
CA LYS A 411 -6.62 22.20 -6.67
C LYS A 411 -6.05 20.79 -6.58
N HIS A 412 -5.67 20.34 -5.38
CA HIS A 412 -5.19 18.97 -5.17
C HIS A 412 -6.26 17.93 -5.54
N ALA A 413 -7.52 18.25 -5.23
CA ALA A 413 -8.67 17.44 -5.59
C ALA A 413 -9.10 17.60 -7.05
N GLN A 414 -8.41 18.40 -7.88
CA GLN A 414 -8.75 18.64 -9.30
C GLN A 414 -10.23 19.01 -9.54
N LEU A 415 -10.89 19.60 -8.54
CA LEU A 415 -12.30 20.05 -8.65
C LEU A 415 -12.43 21.38 -9.40
N SER A 416 -11.28 22.00 -9.69
CA SER A 416 -11.13 23.31 -10.31
C SER A 416 -9.84 23.34 -11.10
N LYS A 417 -9.88 24.00 -12.26
CA LYS A 417 -8.67 24.31 -13.03
C LYS A 417 -8.11 25.70 -12.72
N SER A 418 -8.77 26.48 -11.86
CA SER A 418 -8.36 27.84 -11.48
C SER A 418 -8.40 28.09 -9.95
N ASN A 419 -8.46 29.36 -9.51
CA ASN A 419 -8.41 29.76 -8.09
C ASN A 419 -9.79 29.73 -7.39
N VAL A 420 -10.70 28.85 -7.81
CA VAL A 420 -12.10 28.97 -7.39
C VAL A 420 -12.38 28.49 -5.97
N GLY A 421 -11.43 27.81 -5.30
CA GLY A 421 -11.59 27.55 -3.87
C GLY A 421 -11.63 28.86 -3.06
N LYS A 422 -10.92 29.89 -3.52
CA LYS A 422 -11.05 31.25 -2.98
C LYS A 422 -12.44 31.84 -3.22
N LEU A 423 -12.96 31.70 -4.44
CA LEU A 423 -14.30 32.20 -4.81
C LEU A 423 -15.42 31.49 -4.05
N ALA A 424 -15.30 30.18 -3.85
CA ALA A 424 -16.23 29.39 -3.05
C ALA A 424 -16.22 29.83 -1.58
N PHE A 425 -15.03 30.05 -1.00
CA PHE A 425 -14.91 30.59 0.35
C PHE A 425 -15.62 31.94 0.47
N ASP A 426 -15.35 32.88 -0.45
CA ASP A 426 -15.96 34.21 -0.46
C ASP A 426 -17.48 34.14 -0.64
N ALA A 427 -17.97 33.27 -1.53
CA ALA A 427 -19.41 33.07 -1.74
C ALA A 427 -20.13 32.65 -0.45
N LEU A 428 -19.56 31.69 0.27
CA LEU A 428 -20.11 31.22 1.54
C LEU A 428 -19.98 32.27 2.64
N ALA A 429 -18.85 32.99 2.72
CA ALA A 429 -18.62 34.05 3.70
C ALA A 429 -19.59 35.23 3.51
N ASN A 430 -19.85 35.62 2.26
CA ASN A 430 -20.78 36.68 1.92
C ASN A 430 -22.23 36.27 2.26
N SER A 431 -22.63 35.05 1.87
CA SER A 431 -23.97 34.53 2.22
C SER A 431 -24.18 34.45 3.74
N PHE A 432 -23.15 34.10 4.50
CA PHE A 432 -23.21 34.10 5.97
C PHE A 432 -23.34 35.52 6.55
N SER A 433 -22.64 36.50 5.98
CA SER A 433 -22.68 37.89 6.46
C SER A 433 -24.04 38.55 6.17
N GLN A 434 -24.59 38.33 4.98
CA GLN A 434 -25.94 38.77 4.60
C GLN A 434 -27.00 38.19 5.55
N ALA A 435 -27.01 36.87 5.74
CA ALA A 435 -27.95 36.21 6.65
C ALA A 435 -27.84 36.66 8.13
N LYS A 436 -26.71 37.26 8.52
CA LYS A 436 -26.53 37.86 9.84
C LYS A 436 -27.09 39.28 9.90
N GLN A 437 -26.97 40.05 8.82
CA GLN A 437 -27.54 41.40 8.70
C GLN A 437 -29.08 41.33 8.68
N ASP A 438 -29.65 40.45 7.86
CA ASP A 438 -31.11 40.26 7.76
C ASP A 438 -31.73 39.97 9.15
N LYS A 439 -31.08 39.11 9.94
CA LYS A 439 -31.53 38.78 11.32
C LYS A 439 -31.44 39.95 12.31
N ILE A 440 -30.61 40.95 12.04
CA ILE A 440 -30.50 42.14 12.89
C ILE A 440 -31.60 43.14 12.51
N GLU A 441 -31.92 43.26 11.23
CA GLU A 441 -32.98 44.12 10.72
C GLU A 441 -34.36 43.64 11.16
N ASP A 442 -34.64 42.33 11.04
CA ASP A 442 -35.91 41.73 11.52
C ASP A 442 -36.16 42.01 13.02
N LYS A 443 -35.09 42.01 13.84
CA LYS A 443 -35.21 42.30 15.28
C LYS A 443 -35.45 43.76 15.61
N LYS A 444 -35.09 44.70 14.72
CA LYS A 444 -35.35 46.12 14.92
C LYS A 444 -36.81 46.47 14.65
N ASP A 445 -37.43 45.84 13.65
CA ASP A 445 -38.84 46.08 13.32
C ASP A 445 -39.80 45.53 14.40
N ASP A 446 -39.49 44.39 15.02
CA ASP A 446 -40.26 43.85 16.16
C ASP A 446 -40.18 44.74 17.41
N SER A 447 -39.10 45.52 17.57
CA SER A 447 -38.92 46.41 18.73
C SER A 447 -39.72 47.71 18.63
N TYR A 448 -40.17 48.10 17.43
CA TYR A 448 -41.00 49.30 17.23
C TYR A 448 -42.50 49.05 17.37
N THR A 449 -42.98 47.82 17.20
CA THR A 449 -44.41 47.48 17.31
C THR A 449 -44.87 47.15 18.74
N SER A 450 -43.94 46.95 19.68
CA SER A 450 -44.28 46.68 21.10
C SER A 450 -44.39 47.94 21.98
N GLY A 451 -44.18 49.14 21.43
CA GLY A 451 -44.26 50.42 22.15
C GLY A 451 -45.58 51.18 22.05
N MET A 452 -46.55 50.69 21.28
CA MET A 452 -47.90 51.28 21.17
C MET A 452 -48.97 50.25 21.57
N ARG A 453 -49.12 50.02 22.87
CA ARG A 453 -50.41 49.66 23.44
C ARG A 453 -50.70 50.63 24.57
N LEU A 454 -51.74 51.43 24.34
CA LEU A 454 -52.36 52.38 25.28
C LEU A 454 -52.83 51.70 26.57
#